data_AF-A0A109KFL0-F1
#
_entry.id   AF-A0A109KFL0-F1
#
_cell.length_a   1.000
_cell.length_b   1.000
_cell.length_c   1.000
_cell.angle_alpha   90.00
_cell.angle_beta   90.00
_cell.angle_gamma   90.00
#
_symmetry.space_group_name_H-M   'P 1'
#
loop_
_entity.id
_entity.type
_entity.pdbx_description
1 polymer ?
#
loop_
_entity_poly.entity_id
_entity_poly.type
_entity_poly.pdbx_seq_one_letter_code
_entity_poly.pdbx_strand_id
1 'polypeptide(L)' 'MNNNALNPSTAASRIAAHKAMALAALYADSSLSTRLARYNHHMQRARSLELMADLVRVLHKGGAK' A
#
# COMPACT_ATOMS: atom_id res chain seq x y z
N MET A 1 -5.03 -21.68 4.69
CA MET A 1 -4.38 -20.36 4.87
C MET A 1 -3.47 -20.11 3.67
N ASN A 2 -3.77 -19.11 2.84
CA ASN A 2 -3.04 -18.90 1.58
C ASN A 2 -1.82 -17.99 1.80
N ASN A 3 -0.63 -18.60 1.79
CA ASN A 3 0.66 -17.94 1.87
C ASN A 3 0.97 -17.20 0.55
N ASN A 4 0.36 -16.03 0.35
CA ASN A 4 0.85 -15.05 -0.62
C ASN A 4 2.08 -14.33 -0.03
N ALA A 5 3.14 -15.09 0.22
CA ALA A 5 4.47 -14.54 0.46
C ALA A 5 4.74 -13.53 -0.66
N LEU A 6 5.10 -12.31 -0.28
CA LEU A 6 5.06 -11.12 -1.12
C LEU A 6 5.80 -11.32 -2.45
N ASN A 7 5.11 -11.80 -3.49
CA ASN A 7 5.60 -11.63 -4.83
C ASN A 7 5.67 -10.10 -5.05
N PRO A 8 6.85 -9.52 -5.35
CA PRO A 8 7.02 -8.07 -5.48
C PRO A 8 5.99 -7.44 -6.43
N SER A 9 5.59 -8.17 -7.47
CA SER A 9 4.55 -7.77 -8.42
C SER A 9 3.18 -7.60 -7.74
N THR A 10 2.81 -8.50 -6.82
CA THR A 10 1.55 -8.43 -6.07
C THR A 10 1.56 -7.32 -5.02
N ALA A 11 2.71 -7.05 -4.40
CA ALA A 11 2.89 -5.97 -3.44
C ALA A 11 2.74 -4.60 -4.12
N ALA A 12 3.40 -4.40 -5.27
CA ALA A 12 3.32 -3.19 -6.06
C ALA A 12 1.88 -2.88 -6.50
N SER A 13 1.14 -3.87 -7.01
CA SER A 13 -0.26 -3.70 -7.41
C SER A 13 -1.16 -3.28 -6.25
N ARG A 14 -0.95 -3.85 -5.05
CA ARG A 14 -1.73 -3.48 -3.85
C ARG A 14 -1.41 -2.07 -3.37
N ILE A 15 -0.14 -1.67 -3.40
CA ILE A 15 0.29 -0.30 -3.08
C ILE A 15 -0.37 0.69 -4.04
N ALA A 16 -0.30 0.43 -5.35
CA ALA A 16 -0.92 1.27 -6.38
C ALA A 16 -2.44 1.36 -6.20
N ALA A 17 -3.10 0.24 -5.92
CA ALA A 17 -4.55 0.22 -5.67
C ALA A 17 -4.95 1.08 -4.47
N HIS A 18 -4.20 1.03 -3.36
CA HIS A 18 -4.45 1.90 -2.22
C HIS A 18 -4.23 3.38 -2.53
N LYS A 19 -3.19 3.73 -3.29
CA LYS A 19 -2.97 5.12 -3.75
C LYS A 19 -4.12 5.61 -4.63
N ALA A 20 -4.59 4.79 -5.57
CA ALA A 20 -5.73 5.12 -6.43
C ALA A 20 -7.03 5.30 -5.62
N MET A 21 -7.30 4.41 -4.67
CA MET A 21 -8.46 4.55 -3.76
C MET A 21 -8.36 5.80 -2.88
N ALA A 22 -7.17 6.19 -2.44
CA ALA A 22 -6.97 7.43 -1.70
C ALA A 22 -7.33 8.64 -2.55
N LEU A 23 -6.88 8.70 -3.81
CA LEU A 23 -7.24 9.77 -4.74
C LEU A 23 -8.74 9.78 -5.02
N ALA A 24 -9.36 8.63 -5.28
CA ALA A 24 -10.80 8.52 -5.48
C ALA A 24 -11.60 9.04 -4.27
N ALA A 25 -11.10 8.83 -3.04
CA ALA A 25 -11.74 9.36 -1.84
C ALA A 25 -11.77 10.89 -1.79
N LEU A 26 -10.79 11.58 -2.39
CA LEU A 26 -10.78 13.04 -2.48
C LEU A 26 -11.86 13.58 -3.43
N TYR A 27 -12.22 12.81 -4.45
CA TYR A 27 -13.25 13.14 -5.44
C TYR A 27 -14.68 12.72 -5.04
N ALA A 28 -14.84 11.95 -3.96
CA ALA A 28 -16.16 11.47 -3.54
C ALA A 28 -17.06 12.61 -3.03
N ASP A 29 -18.37 12.52 -3.25
CA ASP A 29 -19.34 13.51 -2.77
C ASP A 29 -19.77 13.26 -1.31
N SER A 30 -18.79 13.23 -0.41
CA SER A 30 -19.00 13.09 1.04
C SER A 30 -18.35 14.25 1.77
N SER A 31 -18.64 14.45 3.07
CA SER A 31 -18.06 15.55 3.84
C SER A 31 -16.53 15.56 3.81
N LEU A 32 -15.92 16.75 3.93
CA LEU A 32 -14.46 16.91 3.89
C LEU A 32 -13.75 15.99 4.90
N SER A 33 -14.25 15.94 6.14
CA SER A 33 -13.71 15.07 7.19
C SER A 33 -13.76 13.59 6.80
N THR A 34 -14.85 13.14 6.16
CA THR A 34 -15.00 11.77 5.68
C THR A 34 -14.00 11.45 4.57
N ARG A 35 -13.84 12.36 3.60
CA ARG A 35 -12.87 12.18 2.50
C ARG A 35 -11.44 12.10 3.02
N LEU A 36 -11.07 13.00 3.93
CA LEU A 36 -9.74 13.00 4.56
C LEU A 36 -9.48 11.73 5.37
N ALA A 37 -10.45 11.27 6.16
CA ALA A 37 -10.31 10.03 6.91
C ALA A 37 -10.07 8.81 5.98
N ARG A 38 -10.85 8.71 4.89
CA ARG A 38 -10.71 7.63 3.89
C ARG A 38 -9.37 7.72 3.15
N TYR A 39 -8.97 8.92 2.73
CA TYR A 39 -7.66 9.17 2.12
C TYR A 39 -6.54 8.70 3.06
N ASN A 40 -6.56 9.14 4.31
CA ASN A 40 -5.55 8.80 5.30
C ASN A 40 -5.48 7.30 5.57
N HIS A 41 -6.63 6.63 5.68
CA HIS A 41 -6.70 5.18 5.85
C HIS A 41 -6.03 4.43 4.69
N HIS A 42 -6.32 4.82 3.44
CA HIS A 42 -5.71 4.19 2.27
C HIS A 42 -4.20 4.49 2.16
N MET A 43 -3.79 5.73 2.43
CA MET A 43 -2.38 6.11 2.41
C MET A 43 -1.56 5.44 3.52
N GLN A 44 -2.13 5.25 4.71
CA GLN A 44 -1.46 4.51 5.80
C GLN A 44 -1.20 3.06 5.40
N ARG A 45 -2.17 2.39 4.77
CA ARG A 45 -1.98 1.03 4.23
C ARG A 45 -0.93 1.00 3.13
N ALA A 46 -0.95 1.96 2.21
CA ALA A 46 0.05 2.04 1.13
C ALA A 46 1.48 2.17 1.70
N ARG A 47 1.70 3.09 2.64
CA ARG A 47 3.01 3.30 3.29
C ARG A 47 3.49 2.07 4.05
N SER A 48 2.59 1.39 4.77
CA SER A 48 2.92 0.16 5.48
C SER A 48 3.36 -0.95 4.51
N LEU A 49 2.66 -1.11 3.38
CA LEU A 49 3.04 -2.07 2.36
C LEU A 49 4.35 -1.69 1.66
N GLU A 50 4.60 -0.41 1.41
CA GLU A 50 5.88 0.06 0.86
C GLU A 50 7.06 -0.28 1.78
N LEU A 51 6.92 -0.03 3.08
CA LEU A 51 7.95 -0.38 4.05
C LEU A 51 8.23 -1.89 4.08
N MET A 52 7.19 -2.72 4.07
CA MET A 52 7.35 -4.18 4.06
C MET A 52 7.99 -4.66 2.76
N ALA A 53 7.59 -4.11 1.61
CA ALA A 53 8.17 -4.45 0.32
C ALA A 53 9.65 -4.03 0.23
N ASP A 54 10.01 -2.87 0.77
CA ASP A 54 11.38 -2.40 0.81
C ASP A 54 12.25 -3.25 1.74
N LEU A 55 11.75 -3.58 2.93
CA LEU A 55 12.43 -4.48 3.86
C LEU A 55 12.69 -5.85 3.23
N VAL A 56 11.70 -6.43 2.55
CA VAL A 56 11.86 -7.70 1.82
C VAL A 56 12.90 -7.58 0.70
N ARG A 57 12.95 -6.46 -0.02
CA ARG A 57 13.96 -6.20 -1.06
C ARG A 57 15.37 -6.14 -0.47
N VAL A 58 15.55 -5.43 0.64
CA VAL A 58 16.84 -5.29 1.34
C VAL A 58 17.32 -6.65 1.83
N LEU A 59 16.44 -7.45 2.45
CA LEU A 59 16.77 -8.79 2.94
C LEU A 59 17.21 -9.73 1.80
N HIS A 60 16.48 -9.74 0.67
CA HIS A 60 16.88 -10.54 -0.49
C HIS A 60 18.24 -10.12 -1.06
N LYS A 61 18.54 -8.82 -1.09
CA LYS A 61 19.84 -8.32 -1.55
C LYS A 61 20.98 -8.71 -0.59
N GLY A 62 20.71 -8.76 0.71
CA GLY A 62 21.70 -9.09 1.74
C GLY A 62 22.04 -10.58 1.85
N GLY A 63 21.16 -11.48 1.39
CA GLY A 63 21.37 -12.93 1.41
C GLY A 63 22.19 -13.51 0.24
N ALA A 64 22.57 -12.68 -0.73
CA ALA A 64 23.47 -13.07 -1.82
C ALA A 64 24.93 -12.83 -1.39
N LYS A 65 25.47 -13.72 -0.55
CA LYS A 65 26.90 -13.83 -0.26
C LYS A 65 27.32 -15.28 -0.22
#